data_AF-A0A182H0B8-F1
#
_entry.id   AF-A0A182H0B8-F1
#
_cell.length_a   1.000
_cell.length_b   1.000
_cell.length_c   1.000
_cell.angle_alpha   90.00
_cell.angle_beta   90.00
_cell.angle_gamma   90.00
#
_symmetry.space_group_name_H-M   'P 1'
#
loop_
_entity.id
_entity.type
_entity.pdbx_description
1 polymer ?
#
loop_
_entity_poly.entity_id
_entity_poly.type
_entity_poly.pdbx_seq_one_letter_code
_entity_poly.pdbx_strand_id
1 'polypeptide(L)'
;MSPYPLLLFLVLGASAFVVKEQLPDERFLGSTDASFGQFPAAAYIVSPERQICGATVLNENHVLTLAQCVLNGTHNTINPRLVRVHAGVLNLGLVSASRQTRLGDVIYVHPNFKAHSLENDIAVIRVQEPFIFPSNEVEPALRRTRIVANGHSCLLAGWGAIVAGPVQDVNALQRYMALTINDRDMCSSLRREMPVFENMICAGNMDNAPNGPAPCQGSLGSGLYCDGDLTGLLSFGINCGSLGNPPTFTQIRFYNQWIEQQFLRNDRPPPGFSPLDVA
;
A
#
# COMPACT_ATOMS: atom_id res chain seq x y z
N MET A 1 -74.29 34.44 -16.86
CA MET A 1 -74.12 32.97 -16.82
C MET A 1 -72.95 32.61 -17.73
N SER A 2 -71.86 32.10 -17.13
CA SER A 2 -70.64 31.54 -17.75
C SER A 2 -69.73 32.48 -18.59
N PRO A 3 -68.41 32.24 -18.73
CA PRO A 3 -67.47 31.44 -17.92
C PRO A 3 -66.22 32.23 -17.45
N TYR A 4 -65.56 31.71 -16.41
CA TYR A 4 -64.19 32.08 -16.02
C TYR A 4 -63.15 31.48 -16.99
N PRO A 5 -62.07 32.18 -17.36
CA PRO A 5 -60.96 31.55 -18.08
C PRO A 5 -60.04 30.82 -17.09
N LEU A 6 -59.88 29.51 -17.29
CA LEU A 6 -58.84 28.69 -16.66
C LEU A 6 -57.48 29.08 -17.23
N LEU A 7 -56.62 29.70 -16.42
CA LEU A 7 -55.20 29.83 -16.72
C LEU A 7 -54.51 28.49 -16.46
N LEU A 8 -54.09 27.82 -17.54
CA LEU A 8 -53.21 26.66 -17.48
C LEU A 8 -51.76 27.14 -17.25
N PHE A 9 -51.23 26.97 -16.04
CA PHE A 9 -49.79 27.13 -15.80
C PHE A 9 -49.06 25.86 -16.26
N LEU A 10 -48.41 25.93 -17.42
CA LEU A 10 -47.42 24.94 -17.87
C LEU A 10 -46.19 25.03 -16.96
N VAL A 11 -46.06 24.09 -16.01
CA VAL A 11 -44.83 23.89 -15.26
C VAL A 11 -43.84 23.16 -16.16
N LEU A 12 -42.96 23.91 -16.81
CA LEU A 12 -41.77 23.34 -17.45
C LEU A 12 -40.82 22.86 -16.33
N GLY A 13 -40.87 21.57 -16.05
CA GLY A 13 -39.91 20.91 -15.18
C GLY A 13 -38.53 20.94 -15.83
N ALA A 14 -37.69 21.91 -15.44
CA ALA A 14 -36.27 21.86 -15.75
C ALA A 14 -35.65 20.72 -14.93
N SER A 15 -35.40 19.58 -15.58
CA SER A 15 -34.58 18.52 -15.01
C SER A 15 -33.17 19.06 -14.82
N ALA A 16 -32.87 19.53 -13.61
CA ALA A 16 -31.51 19.84 -13.23
C ALA A 16 -30.70 18.54 -13.26
N PHE A 17 -29.91 18.36 -14.32
CA PHE A 17 -28.81 17.39 -14.29
C PHE A 17 -27.84 17.86 -13.22
N VAL A 18 -27.90 17.22 -12.05
CA VAL A 18 -26.86 17.32 -11.04
C VAL A 18 -25.62 16.66 -11.64
N VAL A 19 -24.73 17.48 -12.21
CA VAL A 19 -23.35 17.05 -12.45
C VAL A 19 -22.78 16.80 -11.07
N LYS A 20 -22.61 15.52 -10.71
CA LYS A 20 -21.92 15.13 -9.49
C LYS A 20 -20.47 15.54 -9.69
N GLU A 21 -20.10 16.69 -9.17
CA GLU A 21 -18.72 17.15 -9.12
C GLU A 21 -17.92 16.05 -8.40
N GLN A 22 -17.05 15.37 -9.15
CA GLN A 22 -16.22 14.30 -8.62
C GLN A 22 -15.24 14.98 -7.67
N LEU A 23 -15.54 14.94 -6.37
CA LEU A 23 -14.62 15.41 -5.34
C LEU A 23 -13.23 14.79 -5.60
N PRO A 24 -12.13 15.56 -5.46
CA PRO A 24 -10.78 15.02 -5.63
C PRO A 24 -10.63 13.76 -4.79
N ASP A 25 -10.02 12.72 -5.36
CA ASP A 25 -9.83 11.48 -4.63
C ASP A 25 -8.85 11.69 -3.45
N GLU A 26 -9.40 11.89 -2.25
CA GLU A 26 -8.65 12.13 -1.01
C GLU A 26 -7.78 10.92 -0.60
N ARG A 27 -7.93 9.77 -1.27
CA ARG A 27 -7.16 8.54 -1.05
C ARG A 27 -5.66 8.69 -1.31
N PHE A 28 -5.30 9.53 -2.28
CA PHE A 28 -3.92 9.69 -2.75
C PHE A 28 -3.79 11.11 -3.33
N LEU A 29 -3.61 12.10 -2.46
CA LEU A 29 -3.57 13.52 -2.86
C LEU A 29 -2.41 13.78 -3.82
N GLY A 30 -2.65 14.62 -4.84
CA GLY A 30 -1.61 15.02 -5.82
C GLY A 30 -1.06 13.88 -6.67
N SER A 31 -1.78 12.77 -6.79
CA SER A 31 -1.34 11.57 -7.51
C SER A 31 -1.88 11.48 -8.93
N THR A 32 -1.20 10.68 -9.74
CA THR A 32 -1.56 10.41 -11.13
C THR A 32 -2.05 8.98 -11.27
N ASP A 33 -3.00 8.76 -12.17
CA ASP A 33 -3.49 7.43 -12.53
C ASP A 33 -2.34 6.61 -13.15
N ALA A 34 -2.16 5.40 -12.67
CA ALA A 34 -1.21 4.48 -13.27
C ALA A 34 -1.74 3.95 -14.61
N SER A 35 -0.83 3.71 -15.54
CA SER A 35 -1.13 2.93 -16.73
C SER A 35 -1.07 1.44 -16.45
N PHE A 36 -1.74 0.66 -17.28
CA PHE A 36 -1.68 -0.80 -17.22
C PHE A 36 -0.24 -1.30 -17.32
N GLY A 37 0.18 -2.18 -16.40
CA GLY A 37 1.54 -2.72 -16.35
C GLY A 37 2.63 -1.72 -15.92
N GLN A 38 2.30 -0.49 -15.51
CA GLN A 38 3.30 0.51 -15.12
C GLN A 38 4.08 0.11 -13.85
N PHE A 39 3.43 -0.57 -12.91
CA PHE A 39 4.04 -1.11 -11.69
C PHE A 39 3.75 -2.61 -11.59
N PRO A 40 4.41 -3.46 -12.40
CA PRO A 40 4.04 -4.86 -12.55
C PRO A 40 4.36 -5.72 -11.33
N ALA A 41 5.26 -5.24 -10.45
CA ALA A 41 5.51 -5.89 -9.17
C ALA A 41 4.52 -5.51 -8.08
N ALA A 42 3.70 -4.47 -8.28
CA ALA A 42 2.74 -4.04 -7.26
C ALA A 42 1.63 -5.07 -7.10
N ALA A 43 1.40 -5.45 -5.85
CA ALA A 43 0.32 -6.33 -5.43
C ALA A 43 -0.41 -5.71 -4.25
N TYR A 44 -1.52 -6.31 -3.86
CA TYR A 44 -2.15 -6.03 -2.58
C TYR A 44 -2.57 -7.33 -1.92
N ILE A 45 -2.66 -7.29 -0.59
CA ILE A 45 -3.22 -8.37 0.20
C ILE A 45 -4.53 -7.96 0.84
N VAL A 46 -5.41 -8.94 0.97
CA VAL A 46 -6.63 -8.84 1.77
C VAL A 46 -6.49 -9.83 2.91
N SER A 47 -6.41 -9.30 4.13
CA SER A 47 -6.36 -10.10 5.36
C SER A 47 -7.78 -10.57 5.75
N PRO A 48 -7.92 -11.63 6.58
CA PRO A 48 -9.21 -12.05 7.12
C PRO A 48 -9.88 -10.96 7.96
N GLU A 49 -9.10 -10.03 8.51
CA GLU A 49 -9.57 -8.86 9.26
C GLU A 49 -10.06 -7.73 8.36
N ARG A 50 -10.16 -7.99 7.04
CA ARG A 50 -10.57 -7.02 6.01
C ARG A 50 -9.63 -5.83 5.88
N GLN A 51 -8.40 -5.94 6.40
CA GLN A 51 -7.34 -5.00 6.13
C GLN A 51 -6.82 -5.20 4.72
N ILE A 52 -6.77 -4.11 3.95
CA ILE A 52 -6.13 -4.07 2.64
C ILE A 52 -4.77 -3.41 2.84
N CYS A 53 -3.71 -4.11 2.46
CA CYS A 53 -2.36 -3.57 2.41
C CYS A 53 -1.77 -3.75 1.01
N GLY A 54 -0.93 -2.80 0.62
CA GLY A 54 0.01 -2.99 -0.46
C GLY A 54 0.99 -4.13 -0.16
N ALA A 55 1.48 -4.70 -1.25
CA ALA A 55 2.44 -5.77 -1.26
C ALA A 55 3.26 -5.70 -2.56
N THR A 56 4.32 -6.49 -2.64
CA THR A 56 5.20 -6.50 -3.81
C THR A 56 5.61 -7.92 -4.19
N VAL A 57 5.39 -8.31 -5.43
CA VAL A 57 5.80 -9.60 -5.97
C VAL A 57 7.33 -9.65 -6.04
N LEU A 58 7.93 -10.68 -5.43
CA LEU A 58 9.38 -10.87 -5.39
C LEU A 58 9.86 -11.95 -6.37
N ASN A 59 9.06 -13.00 -6.53
CA ASN A 59 9.27 -14.11 -7.46
C ASN A 59 7.95 -14.89 -7.61
N GLU A 60 8.00 -16.08 -8.22
CA GLU A 60 6.82 -16.91 -8.50
C GLU A 60 6.07 -17.28 -7.22
N ASN A 61 6.77 -17.49 -6.11
CA ASN A 61 6.16 -18.03 -4.89
C ASN A 61 6.12 -17.03 -3.74
N HIS A 62 6.68 -15.83 -3.87
CA HIS A 62 6.88 -14.95 -2.72
C HIS A 62 6.44 -13.52 -2.99
N VAL A 63 5.77 -12.96 -2.00
CA VAL A 63 5.34 -11.56 -1.96
C VAL A 63 5.84 -10.91 -0.67
N LEU A 64 6.30 -9.67 -0.78
CA LEU A 64 6.73 -8.84 0.33
C LEU A 64 5.59 -7.93 0.79
N THR A 65 5.46 -7.75 2.09
CA THR A 65 4.54 -6.78 2.71
C THR A 65 5.11 -6.37 4.07
N LEU A 66 4.32 -5.67 4.88
CA LEU A 66 4.68 -5.28 6.24
C LEU A 66 4.28 -6.34 7.26
N ALA A 67 4.97 -6.36 8.41
CA ALA A 67 4.59 -7.22 9.52
C ALA A 67 3.18 -6.85 10.03
N GLN A 68 2.90 -5.56 10.23
CA GLN A 68 1.59 -5.09 10.68
C GLN A 68 0.41 -5.41 9.73
N CYS A 69 0.68 -5.84 8.50
CA CYS A 69 -0.35 -6.25 7.55
C CYS A 69 -0.74 -7.74 7.68
N VAL A 70 0.04 -8.51 8.43
CA VAL A 70 -0.13 -9.97 8.62
C VAL A 70 -0.15 -10.38 10.10
N LEU A 71 -0.20 -9.40 10.99
CA LEU A 71 -0.39 -9.58 12.42
C LEU A 71 -1.80 -9.11 12.80
N ASN A 72 -2.43 -9.80 13.75
CA ASN A 72 -3.71 -9.38 14.32
C ASN A 72 -3.51 -8.32 15.41
N GLY A 73 -4.61 -7.86 16.02
CA GLY A 73 -4.58 -6.90 17.13
C GLY A 73 -3.85 -7.35 18.41
N THR A 74 -3.45 -8.63 18.51
CA THR A 74 -2.59 -9.15 19.59
C THR A 74 -1.15 -9.43 19.14
N HIS A 75 -0.75 -8.89 17.98
CA HIS A 75 0.57 -9.06 17.35
C HIS A 75 0.94 -10.51 17.01
N ASN A 76 -0.06 -11.37 16.87
CA ASN A 76 0.11 -12.76 16.47
C ASN A 76 -0.11 -12.91 14.96
N THR A 77 0.69 -13.77 14.32
CA THR A 77 0.57 -14.01 12.87
C THR A 77 -0.80 -14.59 12.52
N ILE A 78 -1.49 -13.95 11.58
CA ILE A 78 -2.80 -14.42 11.06
C ILE A 78 -2.65 -15.75 10.32
N ASN A 79 -3.77 -16.45 10.12
CA ASN A 79 -3.74 -17.68 9.32
C ASN A 79 -3.39 -17.35 7.85
N PRO A 80 -2.26 -17.84 7.31
CA PRO A 80 -1.81 -17.52 5.95
C PRO A 80 -2.83 -17.95 4.89
N ARG A 81 -3.57 -19.03 5.12
CA ARG A 81 -4.56 -19.55 4.17
C ARG A 81 -5.79 -18.66 4.00
N LEU A 82 -5.99 -17.70 4.90
CA LEU A 82 -7.06 -16.71 4.81
C LEU A 82 -6.59 -15.41 4.13
N VAL A 83 -5.29 -15.27 3.87
CA VAL A 83 -4.73 -14.12 3.15
C VAL A 83 -4.87 -14.35 1.66
N ARG A 84 -5.49 -13.41 0.96
CA ARG A 84 -5.51 -13.35 -0.50
C ARG A 84 -4.49 -12.33 -0.98
N VAL A 85 -3.63 -12.75 -1.89
CA VAL A 85 -2.70 -11.88 -2.61
C VAL A 85 -3.23 -11.67 -4.02
N HIS A 86 -3.26 -10.44 -4.48
CA HIS A 86 -3.74 -10.07 -5.80
C HIS A 86 -2.67 -9.24 -6.53
N ALA A 87 -2.26 -9.70 -7.72
CA ALA A 87 -1.29 -9.03 -8.59
C ALA A 87 -1.86 -8.84 -10.00
N GLY A 88 -1.26 -7.95 -10.80
CA GLY A 88 -1.72 -7.66 -12.17
C GLY A 88 -3.05 -6.89 -12.21
N VAL A 89 -3.35 -6.12 -11.16
CA VAL A 89 -4.63 -5.43 -10.97
C VAL A 89 -4.46 -3.93 -11.18
N LEU A 90 -5.08 -3.37 -12.22
CA LEU A 90 -5.13 -1.91 -12.38
C LEU A 90 -6.24 -1.29 -11.52
N ASN A 91 -7.41 -1.92 -11.47
CA ASN A 91 -8.55 -1.46 -10.68
C ASN A 91 -9.08 -2.58 -9.77
N LEU A 92 -9.16 -2.33 -8.47
CA LEU A 92 -9.57 -3.31 -7.46
C LEU A 92 -11.00 -3.82 -7.63
N GLY A 93 -11.90 -2.98 -8.14
CA GLY A 93 -13.32 -3.28 -8.35
C GLY A 93 -13.59 -4.06 -9.64
N LEU A 94 -12.60 -4.24 -10.50
CA LEU A 94 -12.74 -4.96 -11.76
C LEU A 94 -12.00 -6.30 -11.71
N VAL A 95 -12.65 -7.35 -12.21
CA VAL A 95 -11.97 -8.60 -12.53
C VAL A 95 -11.42 -8.46 -13.95
N SER A 96 -10.10 -8.48 -14.08
CA SER A 96 -9.40 -8.44 -15.37
C SER A 96 -8.74 -9.78 -15.68
N ALA A 97 -8.47 -10.05 -16.95
CA ALA A 97 -7.74 -11.26 -17.38
C ALA A 97 -6.31 -11.32 -16.82
N SER A 98 -5.69 -10.16 -16.55
CA SER A 98 -4.36 -10.05 -15.95
C SER A 98 -4.32 -10.33 -14.44
N ARG A 99 -5.48 -10.34 -13.76
CA ARG A 99 -5.54 -10.47 -12.31
C ARG A 99 -5.17 -11.88 -11.89
N GLN A 100 -4.03 -12.00 -11.21
CA GLN A 100 -3.60 -13.24 -10.57
C GLN A 100 -3.92 -13.19 -9.08
N THR A 101 -4.81 -14.07 -8.63
CA THR A 101 -5.16 -14.21 -7.20
C THR A 101 -4.50 -15.46 -6.65
N ARG A 102 -3.84 -15.35 -5.49
CA ARG A 102 -3.16 -16.44 -4.80
C ARG A 102 -3.53 -16.45 -3.32
N LEU A 103 -3.58 -17.64 -2.73
CA LEU A 103 -3.71 -17.81 -1.28
C LEU A 103 -2.33 -17.90 -0.64
N GLY A 104 -2.20 -17.41 0.60
CA GLY A 104 -1.00 -17.65 1.40
C GLY A 104 -0.85 -19.13 1.81
N ASP A 105 0.37 -19.64 1.74
CA ASP A 105 0.80 -20.92 2.33
C ASP A 105 1.45 -20.67 3.69
N VAL A 106 2.44 -19.77 3.75
CA VAL A 106 3.20 -19.44 4.96
C VAL A 106 3.46 -17.94 5.03
N ILE A 107 3.47 -17.39 6.24
CA ILE A 107 3.90 -16.01 6.53
C ILE A 107 5.19 -16.08 7.36
N TYR A 108 6.20 -15.34 6.91
CA TYR A 108 7.45 -15.13 7.62
C TYR A 108 7.56 -13.67 8.05
N VAL A 109 7.25 -13.40 9.32
CA VAL A 109 7.47 -12.08 9.92
C VAL A 109 8.93 -11.96 10.35
N HIS A 110 9.53 -10.78 10.19
CA HIS A 110 10.89 -10.56 10.67
C HIS A 110 10.99 -10.82 12.19
N PRO A 111 11.94 -11.64 12.67
CA PRO A 111 11.99 -12.07 14.07
C PRO A 111 12.27 -10.93 15.05
N ASN A 112 12.87 -9.83 14.58
CA ASN A 112 13.15 -8.65 15.40
C ASN A 112 12.13 -7.51 15.18
N PHE A 113 10.92 -7.80 14.67
CA PHE A 113 9.88 -6.79 14.55
C PHE A 113 9.53 -6.19 15.92
N LYS A 114 9.52 -4.87 16.01
CA LYS A 114 9.17 -4.13 17.24
C LYS A 114 7.88 -3.37 17.04
N ALA A 115 6.77 -3.86 17.62
CA ALA A 115 5.45 -3.26 17.42
C ALA A 115 5.34 -1.78 17.84
N HIS A 116 6.12 -1.34 18.83
CA HIS A 116 6.08 0.04 19.31
C HIS A 116 6.85 1.03 18.42
N SER A 117 8.04 0.64 17.93
CA SER A 117 8.88 1.52 17.12
C SER A 117 8.73 1.29 15.62
N LEU A 118 8.02 0.23 15.22
CA LEU A 118 7.89 -0.27 13.84
C LEU A 118 9.25 -0.61 13.18
N GLU A 119 10.31 -0.78 13.97
CA GLU A 119 11.56 -1.35 13.47
C GLU A 119 11.32 -2.76 12.94
N ASN A 120 11.93 -3.07 11.79
CA ASN A 120 11.79 -4.35 11.12
C ASN A 120 10.33 -4.71 10.77
N ASP A 121 9.52 -3.71 10.43
CA ASP A 121 8.16 -3.88 9.91
C ASP A 121 8.20 -4.45 8.48
N ILE A 122 8.40 -5.77 8.38
CA ILE A 122 8.51 -6.49 7.11
C ILE A 122 8.09 -7.95 7.29
N ALA A 123 7.39 -8.48 6.29
CA ALA A 123 7.00 -9.86 6.21
C ALA A 123 7.07 -10.38 4.76
N VAL A 124 7.40 -11.67 4.62
CA VAL A 124 7.31 -12.40 3.35
C VAL A 124 6.16 -13.39 3.44
N ILE A 125 5.29 -13.39 2.43
CA ILE A 125 4.25 -14.38 2.25
C ILE A 125 4.70 -15.33 1.14
N ARG A 126 4.80 -16.62 1.45
CA ARG A 126 4.87 -17.67 0.43
C ARG A 126 3.45 -18.02 -0.01
N VAL A 127 3.18 -18.01 -1.30
CA VAL A 127 1.86 -18.35 -1.86
C VAL A 127 1.73 -19.84 -2.19
N GLN A 128 0.50 -20.35 -2.19
CA GLN A 128 0.20 -21.78 -2.47
C GLN A 128 0.43 -22.17 -3.93
N GLU A 129 0.11 -21.25 -4.85
CA GLU A 129 0.27 -21.45 -6.29
C GLU A 129 1.21 -20.38 -6.83
N PRO A 130 2.15 -20.71 -7.73
CA PRO A 130 3.06 -19.73 -8.28
C PRO A 130 2.34 -18.67 -9.13
N PHE A 131 2.84 -17.45 -9.13
CA PHE A 131 2.52 -16.46 -10.17
C PHE A 131 3.05 -16.94 -11.52
N ILE A 132 2.36 -16.54 -12.58
CA ILE A 132 2.70 -16.87 -13.96
C ILE A 132 3.45 -15.68 -14.57
N PHE A 133 4.65 -15.93 -15.08
CA PHE A 133 5.52 -14.96 -15.75
C PHE A 133 6.01 -15.47 -17.12
N PRO A 134 6.49 -14.57 -18.00
CA PRO A 134 6.22 -13.13 -17.97
C PRO A 134 4.75 -12.90 -18.32
N SER A 135 4.11 -11.95 -17.62
CA SER A 135 2.74 -11.56 -17.98
C SER A 135 2.70 -10.16 -18.60
N ASN A 136 3.75 -9.34 -18.43
CA ASN A 136 3.75 -7.88 -18.64
C ASN A 136 2.99 -7.07 -17.57
N GLU A 137 2.10 -7.71 -16.79
CA GLU A 137 1.37 -7.04 -15.69
C GLU A 137 1.74 -7.54 -14.31
N VAL A 138 2.33 -8.72 -14.24
CA VAL A 138 2.91 -9.30 -13.04
C VAL A 138 4.36 -9.57 -13.39
N GLU A 139 5.29 -8.92 -12.72
CA GLU A 139 6.73 -9.16 -12.84
C GLU A 139 7.38 -9.00 -11.46
N PRO A 140 8.45 -9.73 -11.15
CA PRO A 140 9.14 -9.58 -9.87
C PRO A 140 9.81 -8.21 -9.74
N ALA A 141 9.78 -7.62 -8.54
CA ALA A 141 10.49 -6.37 -8.26
C ALA A 141 12.01 -6.57 -8.28
N LEU A 142 12.70 -5.64 -8.94
CA LEU A 142 14.11 -5.39 -8.66
C LEU A 142 14.22 -4.69 -7.30
N ARG A 143 15.05 -5.23 -6.41
CA ARG A 143 15.24 -4.66 -5.06
C ARG A 143 16.46 -3.78 -5.01
N ARG A 144 16.30 -2.61 -4.41
CA ARG A 144 17.39 -1.67 -4.20
C ARG A 144 18.45 -2.27 -3.26
N THR A 145 19.71 -2.20 -3.67
CA THR A 145 20.86 -2.65 -2.86
C THR A 145 21.72 -1.51 -2.33
N ARG A 146 21.65 -0.34 -2.98
CA ARG A 146 22.44 0.85 -2.63
C ARG A 146 21.60 1.89 -1.92
N ILE A 147 22.25 2.77 -1.17
CA ILE A 147 21.61 3.94 -0.58
C ILE A 147 21.06 4.87 -1.69
N VAL A 148 19.93 5.50 -1.43
CA VAL A 148 19.36 6.56 -2.26
C VAL A 148 19.64 7.89 -1.58
N ALA A 149 20.17 8.86 -2.33
CA ALA A 149 20.58 10.15 -1.77
C ALA A 149 19.38 11.02 -1.40
N ASN A 150 19.56 11.87 -0.39
CA ASN A 150 18.62 12.93 -0.05
C ASN A 150 18.37 13.83 -1.29
N GLY A 151 17.14 14.27 -1.48
CA GLY A 151 16.73 15.06 -2.64
C GLY A 151 16.41 14.25 -3.90
N HIS A 152 16.66 12.93 -3.91
CA HIS A 152 16.30 12.07 -5.04
C HIS A 152 14.78 11.83 -5.10
N SER A 153 14.21 11.85 -6.30
CA SER A 153 12.77 11.66 -6.52
C SER A 153 12.44 10.19 -6.76
N CYS A 154 11.46 9.67 -6.03
CA CYS A 154 10.98 8.29 -6.14
C CYS A 154 9.46 8.27 -6.35
N LEU A 155 8.94 7.16 -6.86
CA LEU A 155 7.51 6.97 -7.09
C LEU A 155 6.92 6.04 -6.03
N LEU A 156 5.96 6.54 -5.26
CA LEU A 156 5.11 5.70 -4.44
C LEU A 156 3.91 5.25 -5.28
N ALA A 157 3.68 3.94 -5.37
CA ALA A 157 2.57 3.38 -6.15
C ALA A 157 1.68 2.46 -5.30
N GLY A 158 0.36 2.60 -5.46
CA GLY A 158 -0.63 1.83 -4.72
C GLY A 158 -2.06 2.20 -5.09
N TRP A 159 -3.05 1.76 -4.31
CA TRP A 159 -4.47 2.01 -4.58
C TRP A 159 -5.13 2.96 -3.58
N GLY A 160 -4.47 3.29 -2.45
CA GLY A 160 -5.01 4.20 -1.43
C GLY A 160 -6.39 3.79 -0.90
N ALA A 161 -6.67 2.49 -0.79
CA ALA A 161 -8.04 2.00 -0.56
C ALA A 161 -8.58 2.39 0.83
N ILE A 162 -9.52 3.35 0.90
CA ILE A 162 -10.29 3.61 2.12
C ILE A 162 -11.20 2.41 2.38
N VAL A 163 -11.01 1.74 3.52
CA VAL A 163 -11.94 0.72 4.01
C VAL A 163 -13.09 1.41 4.75
N ALA A 164 -13.95 2.11 4.01
CA ALA A 164 -15.23 2.60 4.51
C ALA A 164 -16.33 1.75 3.88
N GLY A 165 -16.36 0.46 4.18
CA GLY A 165 -17.37 -0.47 3.66
C GLY A 165 -16.90 -1.93 3.53
N PRO A 166 -17.78 -2.83 3.09
CA PRO A 166 -17.40 -4.18 2.68
C PRO A 166 -16.30 -4.13 1.61
N VAL A 167 -15.31 -5.04 1.67
CA VAL A 167 -14.21 -5.16 0.69
C VAL A 167 -14.71 -5.24 -0.77
N GLN A 168 -15.97 -5.65 -0.96
CA GLN A 168 -16.62 -5.76 -2.27
C GLN A 168 -16.94 -4.40 -2.94
N ASP A 169 -16.88 -3.28 -2.22
CA ASP A 169 -17.17 -1.95 -2.76
C ASP A 169 -15.92 -1.10 -3.04
N VAL A 170 -14.72 -1.69 -2.92
CA VAL A 170 -13.46 -0.97 -3.16
C VAL A 170 -13.19 -0.90 -4.67
N ASN A 171 -13.77 0.10 -5.33
CA ASN A 171 -13.42 0.50 -6.69
C ASN A 171 -12.30 1.56 -6.63
N ALA A 172 -11.06 1.09 -6.54
CA ALA A 172 -9.88 1.95 -6.52
C ALA A 172 -8.97 1.63 -7.70
N LEU A 173 -8.61 2.67 -8.46
CA LEU A 173 -7.61 2.61 -9.51
C LEU A 173 -6.21 2.69 -8.89
N GLN A 174 -5.23 1.99 -9.45
CA GLN A 174 -3.84 2.15 -9.06
C GLN A 174 -3.39 3.58 -9.44
N ARG A 175 -2.76 4.25 -8.49
CA ARG A 175 -2.22 5.60 -8.63
C ARG A 175 -0.78 5.62 -8.17
N TYR A 176 -0.05 6.65 -8.58
CA TYR A 176 1.29 6.90 -8.11
C TYR A 176 1.54 8.39 -7.85
N MET A 177 2.53 8.68 -7.00
CA MET A 177 2.96 10.05 -6.72
C MET A 177 4.48 10.12 -6.58
N ALA A 178 5.06 11.24 -6.96
CA ALA A 178 6.47 11.52 -6.74
C ALA A 178 6.69 11.99 -5.30
N LEU A 179 7.61 11.33 -4.60
CA LEU A 179 8.08 11.67 -3.26
C LEU A 179 9.59 11.83 -3.28
N THR A 180 10.07 12.93 -2.74
CA THR A 180 11.50 13.20 -2.61
C THR A 180 12.05 12.57 -1.33
N ILE A 181 13.18 11.85 -1.42
CA ILE A 181 13.88 11.32 -0.25
C ILE A 181 14.36 12.47 0.63
N ASN A 182 14.07 12.37 1.92
CA ASN A 182 14.47 13.35 2.91
C ASN A 182 15.63 12.84 3.77
N ASP A 183 16.32 13.78 4.39
CA ASP A 183 17.31 13.46 5.40
C ASP A 183 16.65 12.74 6.59
N ARG A 184 17.21 11.59 6.98
CA ARG A 184 16.67 10.73 8.03
C ARG A 184 16.62 11.43 9.38
N ASP A 185 17.69 12.13 9.75
CA ASP A 185 17.79 12.76 11.07
C ASP A 185 16.83 13.94 11.16
N MET A 186 16.67 14.68 10.05
CA MET A 186 15.63 15.68 9.91
C MET A 186 14.23 15.06 10.10
N CYS A 187 13.90 13.95 9.44
CA CYS A 187 12.63 13.24 9.65
C CYS A 187 12.44 12.76 11.09
N SER A 188 13.49 12.23 11.71
CA SER A 188 13.43 11.80 13.10
C SER A 188 13.20 12.98 14.05
N SER A 189 13.75 14.16 13.75
CA SER A 189 13.58 15.36 14.59
C SER A 189 12.14 15.87 14.63
N LEU A 190 11.35 15.63 13.57
CA LEU A 190 9.93 15.98 13.50
C LEU A 190 9.04 15.03 14.35
N ARG A 191 9.59 13.89 14.78
CA ARG A 191 8.84 12.82 15.48
C ARG A 191 9.39 12.55 16.87
N ARG A 192 8.75 13.11 17.89
CA ARG A 192 9.19 12.92 19.29
C ARG A 192 9.03 11.49 19.79
N GLU A 193 7.98 10.79 19.38
CA GLU A 193 7.60 9.49 19.95
C GLU A 193 7.98 8.28 19.08
N MET A 194 8.26 8.50 17.78
CA MET A 194 8.67 7.45 16.85
C MET A 194 9.87 7.91 16.02
N PRO A 195 11.10 7.69 16.52
CA PRO A 195 12.32 8.00 15.78
C PRO A 195 12.38 7.26 14.44
N VAL A 196 13.08 7.84 13.47
CA VAL A 196 13.34 7.18 12.17
C VAL A 196 14.71 6.50 12.23
N PHE A 197 14.71 5.17 12.24
CA PHE A 197 15.91 4.34 12.37
C PHE A 197 16.65 4.17 11.04
N GLU A 198 17.89 3.65 11.08
CA GLU A 198 18.70 3.44 9.85
C GLU A 198 18.05 2.49 8.85
N ASN A 199 17.32 1.49 9.32
CA ASN A 199 16.57 0.53 8.52
C ASN A 199 15.24 1.10 7.96
N MET A 200 15.06 2.42 8.06
CA MET A 200 13.92 3.17 7.56
C MET A 200 14.38 4.31 6.64
N ILE A 201 13.51 4.74 5.75
CA ILE A 201 13.72 5.90 4.88
C ILE A 201 12.45 6.74 4.87
N CYS A 202 12.59 8.06 4.88
CA CYS A 202 11.45 8.97 4.80
C CYS A 202 11.46 9.72 3.47
N ALA A 203 10.28 9.98 2.94
CA ALA A 203 10.12 10.68 1.67
C ALA A 203 8.84 11.50 1.63
N GLY A 204 8.84 12.57 0.83
CA GLY A 204 7.69 13.44 0.65
C GLY A 204 7.74 14.69 1.53
N ASN A 205 6.56 15.21 1.88
CA ASN A 205 6.47 16.50 2.54
C ASN A 205 6.92 16.47 4.01
N MET A 206 7.72 17.48 4.38
CA MET A 206 8.41 17.65 5.66
C MET A 206 7.89 18.85 6.48
N ASP A 207 6.64 19.28 6.28
CA ASP A 207 5.92 20.33 7.07
C ASP A 207 5.80 21.72 6.42
N ASN A 208 6.35 21.92 5.22
CA ASN A 208 6.37 23.24 4.59
C ASN A 208 5.33 23.44 3.47
N ALA A 209 4.55 22.40 3.15
CA ALA A 209 3.58 22.43 2.06
C ALA A 209 2.29 21.68 2.43
N PRO A 210 1.37 22.33 3.16
CA PRO A 210 0.02 21.78 3.33
C PRO A 210 -0.61 21.50 1.96
N ASN A 211 -1.25 20.34 1.81
CA ASN A 211 -1.89 19.84 0.58
C ASN A 211 -0.97 19.36 -0.57
N GLY A 212 0.34 19.15 -0.33
CA GLY A 212 1.16 18.44 -1.32
C GLY A 212 0.89 16.94 -1.38
N PRO A 213 1.48 16.21 -2.34
CA PRO A 213 1.23 14.78 -2.51
C PRO A 213 1.55 13.99 -1.24
N ALA A 214 0.57 13.19 -0.79
CA ALA A 214 0.70 12.43 0.45
C ALA A 214 -0.13 11.14 0.43
N PRO A 215 0.40 10.04 1.00
CA PRO A 215 -0.37 8.83 1.19
C PRO A 215 -1.47 9.05 2.24
N CYS A 216 -2.63 8.47 1.98
CA CYS A 216 -3.74 8.42 2.92
C CYS A 216 -4.09 6.96 3.29
N GLN A 217 -5.27 6.74 3.87
CA GLN A 217 -5.71 5.43 4.33
C GLN A 217 -5.61 4.36 3.22
N GLY A 218 -5.28 3.12 3.60
CA GLY A 218 -5.12 2.01 2.64
C GLY A 218 -3.82 2.02 1.83
N SER A 219 -2.86 2.88 2.18
CA SER A 219 -1.56 2.95 1.51
C SER A 219 -0.48 2.09 2.18
N LEU A 220 -0.75 1.49 3.36
CA LEU A 220 0.21 0.67 4.09
C LEU A 220 0.77 -0.46 3.21
N GLY A 221 2.08 -0.64 3.23
CA GLY A 221 2.77 -1.67 2.42
C GLY A 221 2.88 -1.33 0.93
N SER A 222 2.42 -0.16 0.49
CA SER A 222 2.64 0.31 -0.88
C SER A 222 4.14 0.49 -1.15
N GLY A 223 4.56 0.16 -2.37
CA GLY A 223 5.97 0.20 -2.77
C GLY A 223 6.44 1.60 -3.15
N LEU A 224 7.61 1.99 -2.65
CA LEU A 224 8.38 3.16 -3.08
C LEU A 224 9.48 2.71 -4.04
N TYR A 225 9.45 3.22 -5.27
CA TYR A 225 10.34 2.84 -6.36
C TYR A 225 11.23 4.02 -6.75
N CYS A 226 12.54 3.85 -6.66
CA CYS A 226 13.53 4.85 -7.10
C CYS A 226 14.28 4.27 -8.30
N ASP A 227 14.30 4.97 -9.42
CA ASP A 227 14.85 4.46 -10.70
C ASP A 227 14.24 3.10 -11.14
N GLY A 228 13.01 2.80 -10.71
CA GLY A 228 12.33 1.52 -10.95
C GLY A 228 12.61 0.41 -9.93
N ASP A 229 13.62 0.57 -9.06
CA ASP A 229 13.95 -0.40 -8.02
C ASP A 229 13.10 -0.18 -6.75
N LEU A 230 12.53 -1.26 -6.22
CA LEU A 230 11.84 -1.27 -4.93
C LEU A 230 12.83 -0.86 -3.82
N THR A 231 12.61 0.33 -3.28
CA THR A 231 13.47 0.98 -2.30
C THR A 231 12.85 0.96 -0.90
N GLY A 232 11.52 1.02 -0.80
CA GLY A 232 10.84 0.98 0.48
C GLY A 232 9.42 0.44 0.42
N LEU A 233 8.87 0.07 1.58
CA LEU A 233 7.45 -0.21 1.79
C LEU A 233 6.88 0.78 2.80
N LEU A 234 5.78 1.45 2.47
CA LEU A 234 5.20 2.50 3.30
C LEU A 234 4.70 1.92 4.63
N SER A 235 5.41 2.17 5.74
CA SER A 235 5.12 1.58 7.06
C SER A 235 4.28 2.51 7.93
N PHE A 236 4.62 3.79 8.02
CA PHE A 236 3.87 4.78 8.80
C PHE A 236 4.02 6.19 8.23
N GLY A 237 3.48 7.20 8.94
CA GLY A 237 3.44 8.57 8.43
C GLY A 237 2.36 8.77 7.37
N ILE A 238 1.28 8.00 7.47
CA ILE A 238 0.05 8.22 6.71
C ILE A 238 -0.70 9.35 7.40
N ASN A 239 -0.74 10.50 6.75
CA ASN A 239 -1.25 11.75 7.32
C ASN A 239 -2.22 12.47 6.40
N CYS A 240 -2.47 11.94 5.19
CA CYS A 240 -3.33 12.55 4.18
C CYS A 240 -2.95 14.03 3.92
N GLY A 241 -1.66 14.36 3.96
CA GLY A 241 -1.14 15.72 3.73
C GLY A 241 -1.05 16.60 4.98
N SER A 242 -1.37 16.08 6.17
CA SER A 242 -1.22 16.82 7.43
C SER A 242 0.25 17.07 7.76
N LEU A 243 0.56 18.24 8.32
CA LEU A 243 1.93 18.60 8.71
C LEU A 243 2.43 17.75 9.91
N GLY A 244 3.74 17.63 10.06
CA GLY A 244 4.43 17.08 11.21
C GLY A 244 4.71 15.57 11.16
N ASN A 245 4.46 14.90 10.03
CA ASN A 245 4.41 13.43 10.01
C ASN A 245 4.81 12.86 8.64
N PRO A 246 6.08 13.02 8.20
CA PRO A 246 6.51 12.58 6.88
C PRO A 246 6.31 11.05 6.70
N PRO A 247 5.85 10.60 5.53
CA PRO A 247 5.77 9.19 5.18
C PRO A 247 7.11 8.49 5.37
N THR A 248 7.09 7.39 6.10
CA THR A 248 8.29 6.61 6.44
C THR A 248 8.11 5.16 6.01
N PHE A 249 9.16 4.63 5.42
CA PHE A 249 9.17 3.37 4.71
C PHE A 249 10.20 2.43 5.33
N THR A 250 9.88 1.14 5.38
CA THR A 250 10.87 0.09 5.66
C THR A 250 11.88 0.05 4.52
N GLN A 251 13.17 0.28 4.79
CA GLN A 251 14.18 0.46 3.74
C GLN A 251 14.73 -0.89 3.24
N ILE A 252 14.35 -1.29 2.02
CA ILE A 252 14.55 -2.65 1.49
C ILE A 252 16.01 -3.10 1.47
N ARG A 253 16.95 -2.19 1.23
CA ARG A 253 18.38 -2.54 1.15
C ARG A 253 18.91 -3.26 2.39
N PHE A 254 18.35 -2.98 3.57
CA PHE A 254 18.72 -3.62 4.83
C PHE A 254 18.22 -5.06 4.96
N TYR A 255 17.18 -5.42 4.22
CA TYR A 255 16.49 -6.69 4.36
C TYR A 255 16.75 -7.65 3.20
N ASN A 256 17.52 -7.27 2.18
CA ASN A 256 17.76 -8.14 1.02
C ASN A 256 18.26 -9.53 1.42
N GLN A 257 19.23 -9.62 2.33
CA GLN A 257 19.74 -10.90 2.84
C GLN A 257 18.66 -11.71 3.59
N TRP A 258 17.89 -11.04 4.45
CA TRP A 258 16.80 -11.70 5.18
C TRP A 258 15.69 -12.19 4.24
N ILE A 259 15.33 -11.40 3.22
CA ILE A 259 14.34 -11.77 2.20
C ILE A 259 14.80 -13.03 1.44
N GLU A 260 16.06 -13.06 1.00
CA GLU A 260 16.64 -14.22 0.30
C GLU A 260 16.56 -15.50 1.14
N GLN A 261 16.83 -15.39 2.45
CA GLN A 261 16.71 -16.53 3.36
C GLN A 261 15.29 -17.09 3.38
N GLN A 262 14.25 -16.26 3.23
CA GLN A 262 12.86 -16.73 3.25
C GLN A 262 12.53 -17.60 2.03
N PHE A 263 13.18 -17.37 0.88
CA PHE A 263 12.95 -18.16 -0.33
C PHE A 263 13.41 -19.62 -0.19
N LEU A 264 14.35 -19.87 0.72
CA LEU A 264 14.95 -21.19 0.95
C LEU A 264 14.31 -21.93 2.15
N ARG A 265 13.44 -21.26 2.91
CA ARG A 265 12.82 -21.82 4.11
C ARG A 265 11.71 -22.80 3.76
N ASN A 266 11.75 -23.96 4.40
CA ASN A 266 10.69 -24.98 4.31
C ASN A 266 9.93 -25.16 5.63
N ASP A 267 10.38 -24.50 6.69
CA ASP A 267 9.68 -24.51 7.97
C ASP A 267 8.36 -23.72 7.87
N ARG A 268 7.44 -24.09 8.77
CA ARG A 268 6.10 -23.50 8.87
C ARG A 268 5.95 -22.99 10.30
N PRO A 269 6.20 -21.69 10.56
CA PRO A 269 5.90 -21.09 11.85
C PRO A 269 4.45 -21.41 12.24
N PRO A 270 4.18 -21.79 13.50
CA PRO A 270 2.83 -22.13 13.92
C PRO A 270 1.91 -20.91 13.76
N PRO A 271 0.61 -21.12 13.45
CA PRO A 271 -0.37 -20.04 13.48
C PRO A 271 -0.32 -19.31 14.83
N GLY A 272 -0.41 -17.99 14.79
CA GLY A 272 -0.33 -17.16 15.97
C GLY A 272 1.08 -16.97 16.54
N PHE A 273 2.14 -17.39 15.84
CA PHE A 273 3.51 -17.01 16.23
C PHE A 273 3.65 -15.49 16.28
N SER A 274 4.18 -14.96 17.39
CA SER A 274 4.59 -13.57 17.54
C SER A 274 6.10 -13.50 17.69
N PRO A 275 6.79 -12.66 16.90
CA PRO A 275 8.19 -12.34 17.16
C PRO A 275 8.44 -11.75 18.56
N LEU A 276 7.41 -11.19 19.21
CA LEU A 276 7.51 -10.59 20.55
C LEU A 276 7.64 -11.65 21.66
N ASP A 277 7.26 -12.91 21.42
CA ASP A 277 7.38 -13.99 22.40
C ASP A 277 8.82 -14.53 22.52
N VAL A 278 9.75 -14.02 21.71
CA VAL A 278 11.15 -14.47 21.62
C VAL A 278 12.12 -13.47 22.26
N ALA A 279 11.62 -12.42 22.92
CA ALA A 279 12.42 -11.38 23.58
C ALA A 279 12.56 -11.60 25.10
#